data_AF-C5M2H3-F1
#
_entry.id   AF-C5M2H3-F1
#
_cell.length_a   1.000
_cell.length_b   1.000
_cell.length_c   1.000
_cell.angle_alpha   90.00
_cell.angle_beta   90.00
_cell.angle_gamma   90.00
#
_symmetry.space_group_name_H-M   'P 1'
#
loop_
_entity.id
_entity.type
_entity.pdbx_description
1 polymer ?
#
loop_
_entity_poly.entity_id
_entity_poly.type
_entity_poly.pdbx_seq_one_letter_code
_entity_poly.pdbx_strand_id
1 'polypeptide(L)' 'MLGRLLERNSIYVGTIFAGAFAFQGFFDVAINNWWDAHNKGKLWRDVKGKFIEADEEDDE' A
#
# COMPACT_ATOMS: atom_id res chain seq x y z
N MET A 1 28.88 -3.15 -9.36
CA MET A 1 28.20 -2.12 -8.55
C MET A 1 27.57 -2.74 -7.31
N LEU A 2 26.69 -3.75 -7.46
CA LEU A 2 26.10 -4.49 -6.32
C LEU A 2 27.13 -5.17 -5.41
N GLY A 3 28.12 -5.87 -5.97
CA GLY A 3 29.16 -6.57 -5.18
C GLY A 3 29.90 -5.66 -4.19
N ARG A 4 30.21 -4.42 -4.59
CA ARG A 4 30.92 -3.45 -3.73
C ARG A 4 30.10 -2.97 -2.52
N LEU A 5 28.77 -3.07 -2.56
CA LEU A 5 27.89 -2.72 -1.43
C LEU A 5 27.69 -3.89 -0.47
N LEU A 6 27.85 -5.12 -0.97
CA LEU A 6 27.57 -6.36 -0.23
C LEU A 6 28.83 -7.04 0.34
N GLU A 7 30.02 -6.69 -0.15
CA GLU A 7 31.31 -7.28 0.27
C GLU A 7 31.80 -6.81 1.65
N ARG A 8 31.36 -5.65 2.15
CA ARG A 8 31.76 -5.14 3.48
C ARG A 8 30.61 -5.29 4.47
N ASN A 9 30.79 -6.13 5.49
CA ASN A 9 29.82 -6.34 6.58
C ASN A 9 29.30 -5.02 7.21
N SER A 10 30.13 -3.99 7.30
CA SER A 10 29.75 -2.69 7.86
C SER A 10 28.79 -1.88 6.97
N ILE A 11 28.80 -2.11 5.66
CA ILE A 11 27.93 -1.41 4.69
C ILE A 11 26.66 -2.23 4.41
N TYR A 12 26.73 -3.55 4.61
CA TYR A 12 25.65 -4.49 4.36
C TYR A 12 24.34 -4.13 5.09
N VAL A 13 24.39 -3.99 6.42
CA VAL A 13 23.20 -3.70 7.24
C VAL A 13 22.60 -2.33 6.90
N GLY A 14 23.45 -1.31 6.73
CA GLY A 14 22.99 0.03 6.35
C GLY A 14 22.32 0.06 4.97
N THR A 15 22.85 -0.71 4.02
CA THR A 15 22.27 -0.86 2.68
C THR A 15 20.92 -1.57 2.74
N ILE A 16 20.79 -2.64 3.55
CA ILE A 16 19.52 -3.34 3.73
C ILE A 16 18.48 -2.42 4.35
N PHE A 17 18.81 -1.67 5.41
CA PHE A 17 17.84 -0.77 6.04
C PHE A 17 17.41 0.36 5.10
N ALA A 18 18.36 1.01 4.41
CA ALA A 18 18.03 2.03 3.43
C ALA A 18 17.13 1.47 2.32
N GLY A 19 17.44 0.27 1.81
CA GLY A 19 16.62 -0.44 0.83
C GLY A 19 15.24 -0.78 1.35
N ALA A 20 15.12 -1.27 2.59
CA ALA A 20 13.85 -1.65 3.20
C ALA A 20 12.92 -0.45 3.40
N PHE A 21 13.43 0.69 3.90
CA PHE A 21 12.63 1.89 4.08
C PHE A 21 12.14 2.46 2.75
N ALA A 22 13.02 2.50 1.73
CA ALA A 22 12.62 2.93 0.40
C ALA A 22 11.58 1.96 -0.19
N PHE A 23 11.86 0.65 -0.16
CA PHE A 23 10.98 -0.37 -0.71
C PHE A 23 9.60 -0.37 -0.05
N GLN A 24 9.51 -0.25 1.28
CA GLN A 24 8.24 -0.31 1.99
C GLN A 24 7.24 0.73 1.47
N GLY A 25 7.64 1.99 1.35
CA GLY A 25 6.74 3.06 0.89
C GLY A 25 6.28 2.87 -0.56
N PHE A 26 7.21 2.51 -1.45
CA PHE A 26 6.86 2.25 -2.85
C PHE A 26 5.96 1.02 -3.01
N PHE A 27 6.28 -0.05 -2.29
CA PHE A 27 5.55 -1.31 -2.38
C PHE A 27 4.13 -1.17 -1.81
N ASP A 28 3.96 -0.51 -0.67
CA ASP A 28 2.65 -0.26 -0.07
C ASP A 28 1.72 0.49 -1.04
N VAL A 29 2.18 1.61 -1.59
CA VAL A 29 1.41 2.40 -2.57
C VAL A 29 1.09 1.59 -3.82
N ALA A 30 2.07 0.88 -4.37
CA ALA A 30 1.89 0.11 -5.60
C ALA A 30 0.85 -1.01 -5.42
N ILE A 31 0.96 -1.77 -4.33
CA ILE A 31 0.05 -2.89 -4.08
C ILE A 31 -1.34 -2.40 -3.68
N ASN A 32 -1.46 -1.35 -2.87
CA ASN A 32 -2.76 -0.76 -2.54
C ASN A 32 -3.47 -0.23 -3.79
N ASN A 33 -2.75 0.45 -4.69
CA ASN A 33 -3.33 0.91 -5.95
C ASN A 33 -3.79 -0.24 -6.85
N TRP A 34 -2.97 -1.29 -6.96
CA TRP A 34 -3.35 -2.48 -7.71
C TRP A 34 -4.58 -3.16 -7.10
N TRP A 35 -4.62 -3.29 -5.79
CA TRP A 35 -5.73 -3.88 -5.06
C TRP A 35 -7.03 -3.10 -5.23
N ASP A 36 -6.97 -1.77 -5.10
CA ASP A 36 -8.10 -0.86 -5.31
C ASP A 36 -8.63 -0.96 -6.74
N ALA A 37 -7.74 -1.00 -7.74
CA ALA A 37 -8.13 -1.15 -9.13
C ALA A 37 -8.76 -2.53 -9.41
N HIS A 38 -8.21 -3.60 -8.84
CA HIS A 38 -8.71 -4.96 -9.02
C HIS A 38 -10.08 -5.18 -8.35
N ASN A 39 -10.32 -4.54 -7.20
CA ASN A 39 -11.55 -4.67 -6.42
C ASN A 39 -12.51 -3.49 -6.59
N LYS A 40 -12.33 -2.67 -7.63
CA LYS A 40 -13.20 -1.52 -7.91
C LYS A 40 -14.67 -1.93 -7.93
N GLY A 41 -15.51 -1.19 -7.21
CA GLY A 41 -16.94 -1.45 -7.06
C GLY A 41 -17.30 -2.47 -5.98
N LYS A 42 -16.30 -3.10 -5.34
CA LYS A 42 -16.50 -4.02 -4.21
C LYS A 42 -16.00 -3.45 -2.89
N LEU A 43 -15.17 -2.41 -2.94
CA LEU A 43 -14.60 -1.79 -1.74
C LEU A 43 -15.70 -1.05 -0.97
N TRP A 44 -15.60 -1.03 0.36
CA TRP A 44 -16.57 -0.30 1.19
C TRP A 44 -16.73 1.16 0.74
N ARG A 45 -15.62 1.83 0.42
CA ARG A 45 -15.62 3.20 -0.10
C ARG A 45 -16.46 3.38 -1.37
N ASP A 46 -16.59 2.35 -2.20
CA ASP A 46 -17.34 2.38 -3.45
C ASP A 46 -18.84 2.06 -3.24
N VAL A 47 -19.19 1.29 -2.20
CA VAL A 47 -20.57 0.81 -1.98
C VAL A 47 -21.29 1.50 -0.83
N LYS A 48 -20.58 2.16 0.08
CA LYS A 48 -21.14 2.74 1.32
C LYS A 48 -22.27 3.74 1.10
N GLY A 49 -22.23 4.50 -0.01
CA GLY A 49 -23.26 5.52 -0.31
C GLY A 49 -24.66 4.92 -0.29
N LYS A 50 -24.82 3.70 -0.83
CA LYS A 50 -26.09 2.99 -0.88
C LYS A 50 -26.71 2.66 0.48
N PHE A 51 -25.87 2.53 1.52
CA PHE A 51 -26.32 2.16 2.86
C PHE A 51 -26.58 3.40 3.70
N ILE A 52 -25.76 4.44 3.55
CA ILE A 52 -25.96 5.70 4.26
C ILE A 52 -27.21 6.42 3.72
N GLU A 53 -27.42 6.44 2.40
CA GLU A 53 -28.65 6.98 1.81
C GLU A 53 -29.90 6.21 2.26
N ALA A 54 -29.82 4.89 2.37
CA ALA A 54 -30.92 4.07 2.86
C ALA A 54 -31.25 4.34 4.35
N ASP A 55 -30.22 4.50 5.19
CA ASP A 55 -30.40 4.86 6.60
C ASP A 55 -31.03 6.27 6.74
N GLU A 56 -30.66 7.22 5.88
CA GLU A 56 -31.26 8.58 5.86
C GLU A 56 -32.73 8.56 5.38
N GLU A 57 -33.08 7.72 4.40
CA GLU A 57 -34.46 7.55 3.93
C GLU A 57 -35.37 6.82 4.93
N ASP A 58 -34.84 5.89 5.75
CA ASP A 58 -35.60 5.16 6.77
C ASP A 58 -35.90 6.01 8.04
N ASP A 59 -35.11 7.08 8.28
CA ASP A 59 -35.25 8.00 9.42
C ASP A 59 -36.18 9.22 9.16
N GLU A 60 -36.63 9.45 7.91
CA GLU A 60 -37.65 10.45 7.50
C GLU A 60 -39.09 9.90 7.45
#